data_AF-A0A133KMM6-F1
#
_entry.id   AF-A0A133KMM6-F1
#
_cell.length_a   1.000
_cell.length_b   1.000
_cell.length_c   1.000
_cell.angle_alpha   90.00
_cell.angle_beta   90.00
_cell.angle_gamma   90.00
#
_symmetry.space_group_name_H-M   'P 1'
#
loop_
_entity.id
_entity.type
_entity.pdbx_description
1 polymer ?
#
loop_
_entity_poly.entity_id
_entity_poly.type
_entity_poly.pdbx_seq_one_letter_code
_entity_poly.pdbx_strand_id
1 'polypeptide(L)'
;MCRLLGYATSGFNLSLNDVLGMREVTDFRDLSEIHNDGWGVALLSNPTELPFAAGEVRKPETGTKLYKSTLAARHDPIFRDFADDPARGGLWHLRLASSNLPLILENQQPFFANGLSFIHNGDISDDRGINIVLNRAYPINQGAFLSTGGRSDSAIFFSVILEYIAFGFALDEAVAQAVRQLRQAYPKSSYNCMIQSQDQLVALCAAGREKTSPRIVEIYDEYGKGEKAHDYRVMRYRDVQDRDGKPSGVVVASSGFEQNESDGWKVLKNDQMIVASNRTGEYHVRSI
;
A
#
# COMPACT_ATOMS: atom_id res chain seq x y z
N MET A 1 -3.17 -5.93 -11.63
CA MET A 1 -3.33 -5.77 -10.16
C MET A 1 -1.96 -5.59 -9.52
N CYS A 2 -1.82 -4.85 -8.44
CA CYS A 2 -0.53 -4.24 -8.06
C CYS A 2 0.38 -5.10 -7.14
N ARG A 3 1.55 -4.62 -6.76
CA ARG A 3 2.31 -5.13 -5.59
C ARG A 3 2.43 -4.05 -4.54
N LEU A 4 2.15 -4.42 -3.29
CA LEU A 4 2.18 -3.52 -2.13
C LEU A 4 3.36 -3.87 -1.23
N LEU A 5 4.03 -2.86 -0.71
CA LEU A 5 4.95 -2.98 0.41
C LEU A 5 4.73 -1.78 1.33
N GLY A 6 4.72 -2.02 2.63
CA GLY A 6 4.62 -0.98 3.63
C GLY A 6 5.36 -1.34 4.89
N TYR A 7 5.88 -0.34 5.59
CA TYR A 7 6.58 -0.55 6.86
C TYR A 7 6.31 0.58 7.85
N ALA A 8 6.45 0.26 9.13
CA ALA A 8 6.41 1.20 10.24
C ALA A 8 7.52 0.84 11.22
N THR A 9 8.29 1.82 11.66
CA THR A 9 9.37 1.67 12.63
C THR A 9 9.02 2.37 13.96
N SER A 10 9.86 2.19 14.97
CA SER A 10 9.77 2.80 16.30
C SER A 10 10.19 4.27 16.31
N GLY A 11 9.73 5.03 15.32
CA GLY A 11 9.97 6.47 15.21
C GLY A 11 11.35 6.84 14.64
N PHE A 12 12.30 5.90 14.55
CA PHE A 12 13.59 6.16 13.89
C PHE A 12 13.46 6.04 12.38
N ASN A 13 14.13 6.93 11.65
CA ASN A 13 14.15 6.87 10.20
C ASN A 13 15.10 5.75 9.75
N LEU A 14 14.58 4.74 9.06
CA LEU A 14 15.32 3.67 8.40
C LEU A 14 15.01 3.71 6.90
N SER A 15 16.01 3.47 6.06
CA SER A 15 15.78 3.36 4.62
C SER A 15 15.02 2.06 4.30
N LEU A 16 14.45 1.94 3.10
CA LEU A 16 13.85 0.66 2.68
C LEU A 16 14.92 -0.44 2.64
N ASN A 17 16.16 -0.11 2.26
CA ASN A 17 17.29 -1.03 2.27
C ASN A 17 17.65 -1.52 3.67
N ASP A 18 17.58 -0.66 4.69
CA ASP A 18 17.78 -1.06 6.10
C ASP A 18 16.65 -1.97 6.60
N VAL A 19 15.40 -1.70 6.17
CA VAL A 19 14.21 -2.45 6.59
C VAL A 19 14.15 -3.84 5.97
N LEU A 20 14.32 -3.91 4.64
CA LEU A 20 14.05 -5.12 3.86
C LEU A 20 15.31 -5.92 3.54
N GLY A 21 16.45 -5.25 3.35
CA GLY A 21 17.68 -5.81 2.79
C GLY A 21 17.85 -5.47 1.30
N MET A 22 19.07 -5.11 0.88
CA MET A 22 19.32 -4.61 -0.49
C MET A 22 18.94 -5.61 -1.59
N ARG A 23 19.12 -6.92 -1.32
CA ARG A 23 18.77 -7.98 -2.27
C ARG A 23 17.26 -8.04 -2.46
N GLU A 24 16.52 -8.09 -1.37
CA GLU A 24 15.07 -8.16 -1.35
C GLU A 24 14.42 -6.89 -1.91
N VAL A 25 15.03 -5.71 -1.70
CA VAL A 25 14.62 -4.45 -2.36
C VAL A 25 14.79 -4.53 -3.87
N THR A 26 15.90 -5.11 -4.33
CA THR A 26 16.14 -5.34 -5.75
C THR A 26 15.12 -6.31 -6.32
N ASP A 27 14.84 -7.41 -5.63
CA ASP A 27 13.85 -8.40 -6.06
C ASP A 27 12.44 -7.81 -6.10
N PHE A 28 12.06 -7.00 -5.10
CA PHE A 28 10.79 -6.29 -5.09
C PHE A 28 10.69 -5.31 -6.27
N ARG A 29 11.71 -4.50 -6.51
CA ARG A 29 11.77 -3.59 -7.68
C ARG A 29 11.60 -4.37 -8.98
N ASP A 30 12.26 -5.52 -9.11
CA ASP A 30 12.26 -6.31 -10.34
C ASP A 30 10.92 -7.02 -10.61
N LEU A 31 10.00 -7.04 -9.64
CA LEU A 31 8.59 -7.36 -9.92
C LEU A 31 7.97 -6.40 -10.94
N SER A 32 8.52 -5.19 -11.09
CA SER A 32 8.10 -4.24 -12.11
C SER A 32 8.51 -4.63 -13.52
N GLU A 33 9.08 -5.81 -13.74
CA GLU A 33 9.12 -6.43 -15.06
C GLU A 33 7.71 -6.75 -15.57
N ILE A 34 6.88 -7.29 -14.68
CA ILE A 34 5.46 -7.60 -14.93
C ILE A 34 4.58 -6.42 -14.48
N HIS A 35 4.83 -5.86 -13.29
CA HIS A 35 4.08 -4.72 -12.73
C HIS A 35 4.65 -3.40 -13.23
N ASN A 36 4.57 -3.21 -14.55
CA ASN A 36 5.30 -2.19 -15.29
C ASN A 36 4.45 -0.95 -15.67
N ASP A 37 3.21 -0.86 -15.20
CA ASP A 37 2.29 0.26 -15.47
C ASP A 37 2.51 1.47 -14.55
N GLY A 38 3.72 1.63 -14.01
CA GLY A 38 4.05 2.69 -13.07
C GLY A 38 4.39 2.21 -11.67
N TRP A 39 4.89 3.13 -10.86
CA TRP A 39 5.14 2.91 -9.44
C TRP A 39 4.96 4.20 -8.65
N GLY A 40 4.92 4.07 -7.33
CA GLY A 40 4.96 5.23 -6.45
C GLY A 40 5.34 4.87 -5.03
N VAL A 41 5.68 5.90 -4.27
CA VAL A 41 6.13 5.81 -2.89
C VAL A 41 5.61 6.99 -2.07
N ALA A 42 5.26 6.73 -0.82
CA ALA A 42 5.00 7.75 0.19
C ALA A 42 5.83 7.44 1.44
N LEU A 43 6.68 8.38 1.85
CA LEU A 43 7.53 8.27 3.03
C LEU A 43 7.11 9.28 4.09
N LEU A 44 7.12 8.83 5.35
CA LEU A 44 6.99 9.67 6.54
C LEU A 44 8.27 9.63 7.33
N SER A 45 8.85 10.78 7.62
CA SER A 45 10.09 10.91 8.38
C SER A 45 9.93 11.88 9.54
N ASN A 46 10.75 11.70 10.58
CA ASN A 46 11.02 12.77 11.53
C ASN A 46 11.99 13.76 10.87
N PRO A 47 11.63 15.05 10.72
CA PRO A 47 12.54 16.05 10.19
C PRO A 47 13.81 16.18 11.03
N THR A 48 14.95 16.35 10.36
CA THR A 48 16.27 16.48 11.00
C THR A 48 16.52 17.86 11.62
N GLU A 49 15.79 18.89 11.21
CA GLU A 49 15.89 20.25 11.77
C GLU A 49 14.77 20.50 12.79
N LEU A 50 15.15 20.94 14.00
CA LEU A 50 14.20 21.34 15.04
C LEU A 50 13.36 22.56 14.57
N PRO A 51 12.09 22.70 14.99
CA PRO A 51 11.17 23.69 14.42
C PRO A 51 11.44 25.18 14.72
N PHE A 52 12.61 25.60 15.21
CA PHE A 52 12.74 26.95 15.77
C PHE A 52 14.05 27.69 15.43
N ALA A 53 13.94 28.63 14.49
CA ALA A 53 14.54 29.95 14.60
C ALA A 53 13.39 30.98 14.71
N ALA A 54 13.50 31.94 15.62
CA ALA A 54 12.45 32.95 15.84
C ALA A 54 12.22 33.77 14.55
N GLY A 55 11.00 33.69 14.00
CA GLY A 55 10.59 34.42 12.79
C GLY A 55 10.36 33.55 11.54
N GLU A 56 10.66 32.24 11.59
CA GLU A 56 10.41 31.33 10.47
C GLU A 56 8.99 30.72 10.50
N VAL A 57 8.48 30.41 9.31
CA VAL A 57 7.24 29.64 9.09
C VAL A 57 7.32 28.33 9.88
N ARG A 58 6.26 27.97 10.63
CA ARG A 58 6.19 26.71 11.39
C ARG A 58 6.51 25.52 10.48
N LYS A 59 7.66 24.88 10.69
CA LYS A 59 8.04 23.64 10.00
C LYS A 59 7.12 22.50 10.48
N PRO A 60 6.68 21.60 9.60
CA PRO A 60 5.79 20.51 9.98
C PRO A 60 6.49 19.52 10.92
N GLU A 61 5.76 18.97 11.88
CA GLU A 61 6.27 17.97 12.84
C GLU A 61 6.57 16.61 12.19
N THR A 62 6.03 16.36 11.00
CA THR A 62 6.25 15.15 10.21
C THR A 62 6.63 15.52 8.78
N GLY A 63 7.80 15.05 8.33
CA GLY A 63 8.21 15.15 6.93
C GLY A 63 7.42 14.16 6.09
N THR A 64 6.88 14.60 4.95
CA THR A 64 6.20 13.73 3.98
C THR A 64 6.86 13.89 2.63
N LYS A 65 7.25 12.78 2.00
CA LYS A 65 7.70 12.75 0.60
C LYS A 65 6.78 11.84 -0.19
N LEU A 66 6.31 12.29 -1.34
CA LEU A 66 5.42 11.52 -2.23
C LEU A 66 6.01 11.56 -3.64
N TYR A 67 6.10 10.41 -4.28
CA TYR A 67 6.53 10.28 -5.66
C TYR A 67 5.65 9.28 -6.40
N LYS A 68 5.40 9.57 -7.68
CA LYS A 68 4.61 8.74 -8.60
C LYS A 68 5.22 8.83 -9.98
N SER A 69 5.25 7.71 -10.68
CA SER A 69 5.76 7.60 -12.04
C SER A 69 4.89 6.66 -12.86
N THR A 70 4.79 6.93 -14.15
CA THR A 70 4.22 5.99 -15.12
C THR A 70 5.28 5.06 -15.71
N LEU A 71 6.57 5.27 -15.39
CA LEU A 71 7.65 4.35 -15.75
C LEU A 71 7.62 3.13 -14.83
N ALA A 72 8.06 1.98 -15.31
CA ALA A 72 8.29 0.83 -14.43
C ALA A 72 9.46 1.11 -13.46
N ALA A 73 9.33 0.72 -12.20
CA ALA A 73 10.33 0.98 -11.15
C ALA A 73 11.76 0.55 -11.53
N ARG A 74 11.92 -0.59 -12.21
CA ARG A 74 13.22 -1.12 -12.68
C ARG A 74 13.94 -0.22 -13.70
N HIS A 75 13.21 0.70 -14.35
CA HIS A 75 13.75 1.64 -15.33
C HIS A 75 13.83 3.07 -14.81
N ASP A 76 13.38 3.31 -13.57
CA ASP A 76 13.33 4.63 -12.97
C ASP A 76 14.46 4.79 -11.95
N PRO A 77 15.52 5.57 -12.25
CA PRO A 77 16.67 5.68 -11.35
C PRO A 77 16.29 6.27 -9.99
N ILE A 78 15.21 7.05 -9.93
CA ILE A 78 14.68 7.67 -8.70
C ILE A 78 14.22 6.62 -7.68
N PHE A 79 13.93 5.39 -8.10
CA PHE A 79 13.61 4.30 -7.18
C PHE A 79 14.72 4.08 -6.14
N ARG A 80 15.99 4.09 -6.58
CA ARG A 80 17.12 3.89 -5.67
C ARG A 80 17.23 5.02 -4.66
N ASP A 81 17.06 6.27 -5.12
CA ASP A 81 17.13 7.44 -4.25
C ASP A 81 16.10 7.36 -3.12
N PHE A 82 14.86 6.95 -3.42
CA PHE A 82 13.85 6.72 -2.39
C PHE A 82 14.11 5.49 -1.53
N ALA A 83 14.74 4.45 -2.08
CA ALA A 83 15.03 3.23 -1.33
C ALA A 83 16.10 3.46 -0.27
N ASP A 84 17.01 4.42 -0.52
CA ASP A 84 18.05 4.87 0.40
C ASP A 84 17.60 6.02 1.32
N ASP A 85 16.46 6.66 1.06
CA ASP A 85 15.92 7.79 1.82
C ASP A 85 15.33 7.33 3.18
N PRO A 86 15.91 7.74 4.32
CA PRO A 86 15.46 7.26 5.63
C PRO A 86 14.07 7.78 6.01
N ALA A 87 13.19 6.88 6.44
CA ALA A 87 11.85 7.20 6.91
C ALA A 87 11.40 6.27 8.05
N ARG A 88 10.47 6.74 8.89
CA ARG A 88 9.89 5.94 9.97
C ARG A 88 8.63 5.18 9.54
N GLY A 89 8.12 5.49 8.36
CA GLY A 89 7.07 4.71 7.72
C GLY A 89 7.08 4.95 6.22
N GLY A 90 6.74 3.92 5.45
CA GLY A 90 6.77 3.99 3.99
C GLY A 90 5.68 3.12 3.37
N LEU A 91 5.09 3.60 2.28
CA LEU A 91 4.21 2.84 1.39
C LEU A 91 4.79 2.82 -0.01
N TRP A 92 4.87 1.65 -0.62
CA TRP A 92 5.44 1.39 -1.93
C TRP A 92 4.45 0.59 -2.78
N HIS A 93 4.26 1.01 -4.02
CA HIS A 93 3.26 0.43 -4.90
C HIS A 93 3.81 0.26 -6.31
N LEU A 94 3.80 -0.99 -6.83
CA LEU A 94 4.08 -1.30 -8.23
C LEU A 94 2.77 -1.58 -8.94
N ARG A 95 2.49 -0.85 -10.01
CA ARG A 95 1.19 -0.92 -10.69
C ARG A 95 1.21 -1.95 -11.81
N LEU A 96 0.16 -2.75 -11.85
CA LEU A 96 -0.30 -3.42 -13.07
C LEU A 96 -1.77 -3.04 -13.18
N ALA A 97 -2.11 -2.23 -14.18
CA ALA A 97 -3.43 -1.64 -14.32
C ALA A 97 -4.48 -2.73 -14.57
N SER A 98 -5.69 -2.53 -14.03
CA SER A 98 -6.86 -3.25 -14.52
C SER A 98 -7.08 -2.89 -15.99
N SER A 99 -7.54 -3.84 -16.80
CA SER A 99 -7.96 -3.56 -18.18
C SER A 99 -8.88 -2.36 -18.25
N ASN A 100 -8.68 -1.55 -19.28
CA ASN A 100 -9.53 -0.41 -19.63
C ASN A 100 -9.43 0.79 -18.68
N LEU A 101 -8.53 0.79 -17.69
CA LEU A 101 -8.20 2.00 -16.94
C LEU A 101 -7.02 2.73 -17.60
N PRO A 102 -7.07 4.07 -17.70
CA PRO A 102 -6.01 4.84 -18.34
C PRO A 102 -4.73 4.83 -17.50
N LEU A 103 -3.60 4.74 -18.21
CA LEU A 103 -2.25 4.92 -17.67
C LEU A 103 -1.95 6.42 -17.55
N ILE A 104 -2.58 7.05 -16.55
CA ILE A 104 -2.39 8.46 -16.21
C ILE A 104 -1.84 8.60 -14.80
N LEU A 105 -1.16 9.71 -14.53
CA LEU A 105 -0.49 9.97 -13.27
C LEU A 105 -1.48 10.02 -12.08
N GLU A 106 -2.69 10.51 -12.31
CA GLU A 106 -3.76 10.62 -11.33
C GLU A 106 -4.21 9.26 -10.80
N ASN A 107 -4.05 8.19 -11.59
CA ASN A 107 -4.37 6.84 -11.17
C ASN A 107 -3.17 6.10 -10.54
N GLN A 108 -1.99 6.72 -10.51
CA GLN A 108 -0.84 6.16 -9.80
C GLN A 108 -1.01 6.33 -8.29
N GLN A 109 -0.66 5.27 -7.57
CA GLN A 109 -0.72 5.21 -6.11
C GLN A 109 0.71 5.35 -5.55
N PRO A 110 0.89 5.93 -4.35
CA PRO A 110 -0.13 6.17 -3.30
C PRO A 110 -1.08 7.34 -3.56
N PHE A 111 -2.36 7.23 -3.21
CA PHE A 111 -3.22 8.40 -3.05
C PHE A 111 -2.86 9.17 -1.78
N PHE A 112 -3.08 10.48 -1.76
CA PHE A 112 -2.82 11.32 -0.60
C PHE A 112 -3.95 12.33 -0.36
N ALA A 113 -4.59 12.27 0.80
CA ALA A 113 -5.64 13.19 1.21
C ALA A 113 -5.69 13.28 2.74
N ASN A 114 -5.91 14.47 3.29
CA ASN A 114 -6.06 14.71 4.73
C ASN A 114 -4.91 14.12 5.59
N GLY A 115 -3.67 14.18 5.10
CA GLY A 115 -2.50 13.63 5.80
C GLY A 115 -2.40 12.09 5.77
N LEU A 116 -3.21 11.42 4.96
CA LEU A 116 -3.22 9.97 4.80
C LEU A 116 -2.68 9.57 3.43
N SER A 117 -1.75 8.61 3.42
CA SER A 117 -1.30 7.93 2.20
C SER A 117 -1.99 6.57 2.06
N PHE A 118 -2.43 6.21 0.86
CA PHE A 118 -3.19 4.96 0.62
C PHE A 118 -2.74 4.23 -0.64
N ILE A 119 -2.53 2.91 -0.53
CA ILE A 119 -2.25 1.98 -1.64
C ILE A 119 -3.17 0.75 -1.59
N HIS A 120 -3.48 0.18 -2.74
CA HIS A 120 -4.47 -0.87 -2.92
C HIS A 120 -4.07 -1.85 -4.04
N ASN A 121 -4.17 -3.14 -3.75
CA ASN A 121 -4.08 -4.25 -4.69
C ASN A 121 -5.47 -4.86 -4.88
N GLY A 122 -6.17 -4.40 -5.92
CA GLY A 122 -7.51 -4.87 -6.21
C GLY A 122 -8.06 -4.33 -7.53
N ASP A 123 -9.17 -4.96 -7.92
CA ASP A 123 -10.04 -4.55 -9.02
C ASP A 123 -11.46 -4.68 -8.47
N ILE A 124 -12.11 -3.53 -8.26
CA ILE A 124 -13.46 -3.49 -7.68
C ILE A 124 -14.46 -3.57 -8.81
N SER A 125 -14.89 -4.78 -9.13
CA SER A 125 -15.69 -5.10 -10.31
C SER A 125 -16.82 -6.08 -9.94
N ASP A 126 -17.98 -5.92 -10.58
CA ASP A 126 -19.12 -6.81 -10.38
C ASP A 126 -18.87 -8.21 -10.98
N ASP A 127 -19.84 -9.12 -10.86
CA ASP A 127 -19.74 -10.48 -11.41
C ASP A 127 -19.64 -10.53 -12.94
N ARG A 128 -19.97 -9.44 -13.63
CA ARG A 128 -19.81 -9.29 -15.08
C ARG A 128 -18.48 -8.65 -15.46
N GLY A 129 -17.63 -8.30 -14.48
CA GLY A 129 -16.36 -7.61 -14.68
C GLY A 129 -16.52 -6.11 -14.95
N ILE A 130 -17.67 -5.52 -14.63
CA ILE A 130 -17.88 -4.07 -14.75
C ILE A 130 -17.29 -3.41 -13.51
N ASN A 131 -16.25 -2.61 -13.71
CA ASN A 131 -15.57 -1.89 -12.64
C ASN A 131 -16.48 -0.83 -12.00
N ILE A 132 -16.37 -0.63 -10.69
CA ILE A 132 -17.14 0.32 -9.89
C ILE A 132 -17.10 1.76 -10.43
N VAL A 133 -16.04 2.18 -11.12
CA VAL A 133 -15.95 3.50 -11.75
C VAL A 133 -17.05 3.74 -12.79
N LEU A 134 -17.60 2.67 -13.37
CA LEU A 134 -18.69 2.73 -14.34
C LEU A 134 -20.08 2.57 -13.68
N ASN A 135 -20.14 2.19 -12.41
CA ASN A 135 -21.39 2.00 -11.69
C ASN A 135 -21.93 3.34 -11.16
N ARG A 136 -22.67 4.04 -12.02
CA ARG A 136 -23.31 5.32 -11.67
C ARG A 136 -24.34 5.23 -10.54
N ALA A 137 -24.82 4.03 -10.21
CA ALA A 137 -25.78 3.82 -9.14
C ALA A 137 -25.12 3.59 -7.77
N TYR A 138 -23.81 3.32 -7.72
CA TYR A 138 -23.13 3.19 -6.44
C TYR A 138 -23.00 4.58 -5.78
N PRO A 139 -23.48 4.77 -4.55
CA PRO A 139 -23.41 6.06 -3.89
C PRO A 139 -21.95 6.37 -3.53
N ILE A 140 -21.45 7.51 -4.01
CA ILE A 140 -20.10 8.00 -3.70
C ILE A 140 -20.20 9.43 -3.21
N ASN A 141 -19.61 9.71 -2.04
CA ASN A 141 -19.38 11.06 -1.58
C ASN A 141 -18.40 11.78 -2.53
N GLN A 142 -18.94 12.69 -3.35
CA GLN A 142 -18.16 13.36 -4.40
C GLN A 142 -17.03 14.23 -3.83
N GLY A 143 -17.24 14.88 -2.68
CA GLY A 143 -16.20 15.68 -2.03
C GLY A 143 -15.02 14.82 -1.59
N ALA A 144 -15.31 13.71 -0.91
CA ALA A 144 -14.28 12.75 -0.50
C ALA A 144 -13.55 12.15 -1.72
N PHE A 145 -14.26 11.80 -2.79
CA PHE A 145 -13.67 11.24 -3.99
C PHE A 145 -12.73 12.22 -4.70
N LEU A 146 -13.17 13.46 -4.92
CA LEU A 146 -12.35 14.52 -5.51
C LEU A 146 -11.10 14.81 -4.67
N SER A 147 -11.20 14.74 -3.34
CA SER A 147 -10.06 14.98 -2.44
C SER A 147 -8.92 13.98 -2.60
N THR A 148 -9.19 12.79 -3.16
CA THR A 148 -8.15 11.78 -3.43
C THR A 148 -7.25 12.14 -4.62
N GLY A 149 -7.73 13.04 -5.51
CA GLY A 149 -7.11 13.38 -6.79
C GLY A 149 -7.14 12.26 -7.84
N GLY A 150 -7.70 11.08 -7.51
CA GLY A 150 -7.74 9.91 -8.37
C GLY A 150 -9.05 9.75 -9.15
N ARG A 151 -9.05 8.84 -10.13
CA ARG A 151 -10.23 8.49 -10.94
C ARG A 151 -10.48 6.98 -11.06
N SER A 152 -9.79 6.19 -10.24
CA SER A 152 -9.85 4.73 -10.27
C SER A 152 -10.78 4.17 -9.18
N ASP A 153 -11.06 2.88 -9.25
CA ASP A 153 -11.73 2.13 -8.19
C ASP A 153 -11.01 2.23 -6.84
N SER A 154 -9.69 2.26 -6.86
CA SER A 154 -8.84 2.41 -5.68
C SER A 154 -9.01 3.79 -5.05
N ALA A 155 -9.27 4.83 -5.85
CA ALA A 155 -9.62 6.16 -5.36
C ALA A 155 -11.04 6.19 -4.75
N ILE A 156 -11.98 5.43 -5.31
CA ILE A 156 -13.32 5.24 -4.71
C ILE A 156 -13.20 4.51 -3.37
N PHE A 157 -12.38 3.46 -3.29
CA PHE A 157 -12.14 2.76 -2.02
C PHE A 157 -11.55 3.71 -0.96
N PHE A 158 -10.53 4.48 -1.33
CA PHE A 158 -9.96 5.47 -0.42
C PHE A 158 -11.00 6.51 0.01
N SER A 159 -11.89 6.97 -0.88
CA SER A 159 -12.90 7.95 -0.52
C SER A 159 -13.94 7.42 0.46
N VAL A 160 -14.31 6.14 0.38
CA VAL A 160 -15.19 5.49 1.37
C VAL A 160 -14.49 5.41 2.73
N ILE A 161 -13.18 5.13 2.78
CA ILE A 161 -12.41 5.17 4.03
C ILE A 161 -12.40 6.59 4.64
N LEU A 162 -12.16 7.62 3.81
CA LEU A 162 -12.18 9.02 4.24
C LEU A 162 -13.54 9.43 4.83
N GLU A 163 -14.64 8.90 4.28
CA GLU A 163 -15.98 9.15 4.78
C GLU A 163 -16.20 8.55 6.19
N TYR A 164 -15.76 7.32 6.44
CA TYR A 164 -15.81 6.74 7.79
C TYR A 164 -14.91 7.50 8.78
N ILE A 165 -13.74 7.97 8.36
CA ILE A 165 -12.90 8.82 9.21
C ILE A 165 -13.61 10.14 9.54
N ALA A 166 -14.30 10.76 8.57
CA ALA A 166 -15.08 11.96 8.79
C ALA A 166 -16.27 11.73 9.76
N PHE A 167 -16.80 10.51 9.84
CA PHE A 167 -17.78 10.09 10.86
C PHE A 167 -17.18 9.80 12.24
N GLY A 168 -15.86 9.92 12.41
CA GLY A 168 -15.18 9.79 13.70
C GLY A 168 -14.66 8.39 14.02
N PHE A 169 -14.63 7.47 13.04
CA PHE A 169 -14.02 6.16 13.24
C PHE A 169 -12.48 6.26 13.30
N ALA A 170 -11.87 5.42 14.15
CA ALA A 170 -10.43 5.19 14.12
C ALA A 170 -9.98 4.63 12.76
N LEU A 171 -8.71 4.82 12.38
CA LEU A 171 -8.21 4.51 11.04
C LEU A 171 -8.47 3.05 10.63
N ASP A 172 -8.12 2.11 11.50
CA ASP A 172 -8.25 0.67 11.29
C ASP A 172 -9.72 0.24 11.21
N GLU A 173 -10.58 0.81 12.05
CA GLU A 173 -12.02 0.56 11.99
C GLU A 173 -12.66 1.19 10.73
N ALA A 174 -12.23 2.38 10.30
CA ALA A 174 -12.70 3.00 9.06
C ALA A 174 -12.36 2.13 7.84
N VAL A 175 -11.16 1.52 7.81
CA VAL A 175 -10.78 0.53 6.79
C VAL A 175 -11.71 -0.68 6.84
N ALA A 176 -11.97 -1.25 8.03
CA ALA A 176 -12.86 -2.40 8.18
C ALA A 176 -14.29 -2.09 7.70
N GLN A 177 -14.84 -0.95 8.08
CA GLN A 177 -16.19 -0.52 7.67
C GLN A 177 -16.29 -0.26 6.17
N ALA A 178 -15.28 0.38 5.57
CA ALA A 178 -15.24 0.59 4.13
C ALA A 178 -15.25 -0.74 3.36
N VAL A 179 -14.49 -1.74 3.82
CA VAL A 179 -14.48 -3.08 3.21
C VAL A 179 -15.82 -3.78 3.40
N ARG A 180 -16.41 -3.75 4.60
CA ARG A 180 -17.74 -4.32 4.86
C ARG A 180 -18.81 -3.70 3.94
N GLN A 181 -18.81 -2.38 3.77
CA GLN A 181 -19.72 -1.68 2.87
C GLN A 181 -19.50 -2.09 1.41
N LEU A 182 -18.27 -2.04 0.91
CA LEU A 182 -17.96 -2.34 -0.49
C LEU A 182 -18.30 -3.80 -0.84
N ARG A 183 -18.08 -4.74 0.09
CA ARG A 183 -18.43 -6.16 -0.07
C ARG A 183 -19.92 -6.43 -0.23
N GLN A 184 -20.79 -5.53 0.22
CA GLN A 184 -22.24 -5.68 -0.02
C GLN A 184 -22.58 -5.67 -1.51
N ALA A 185 -21.83 -4.90 -2.31
CA ALA A 185 -22.02 -4.80 -3.76
C ALA A 185 -20.97 -5.58 -4.57
N TYR A 186 -19.75 -5.72 -4.03
CA TYR A 186 -18.59 -6.30 -4.73
C TYR A 186 -17.89 -7.40 -3.92
N PRO A 187 -18.60 -8.44 -3.46
CA PRO A 187 -18.08 -9.42 -2.50
C PRO A 187 -16.86 -10.22 -2.98
N LYS A 188 -16.67 -10.33 -4.30
CA LYS A 188 -15.59 -11.12 -4.91
C LYS A 188 -14.32 -10.31 -5.21
N SER A 189 -14.34 -9.00 -4.97
CA SER A 189 -13.17 -8.14 -5.21
C SER A 189 -12.09 -8.32 -4.15
N SER A 190 -10.87 -7.93 -4.51
CA SER A 190 -9.76 -7.82 -3.55
C SER A 190 -9.75 -6.42 -2.98
N TYR A 191 -9.52 -6.34 -1.67
CA TYR A 191 -9.40 -5.12 -0.87
C TYR A 191 -8.08 -5.11 -0.10
N ASN A 192 -7.07 -5.87 -0.57
CA ASN A 192 -5.73 -5.78 -0.02
C ASN A 192 -5.27 -4.31 -0.12
N CYS A 193 -5.00 -3.67 1.01
CA CYS A 193 -4.63 -2.26 1.02
C CYS A 193 -3.66 -1.96 2.16
N MET A 194 -2.96 -0.84 2.03
CA MET A 194 -2.22 -0.25 3.12
C MET A 194 -2.53 1.23 3.19
N ILE A 195 -2.75 1.72 4.41
CA ILE A 195 -3.01 3.13 4.68
C ILE A 195 -2.12 3.60 5.82
N GLN A 196 -1.59 4.80 5.68
CA GLN A 196 -0.65 5.37 6.63
C GLN A 196 -1.07 6.79 6.98
N SER A 197 -1.22 7.04 8.28
CA SER A 197 -1.31 8.37 8.88
C SER A 197 0.04 8.78 9.47
N GLN A 198 0.11 10.00 10.01
CA GLN A 198 1.30 10.47 10.72
C GLN A 198 1.73 9.58 11.90
N ASP A 199 0.82 8.76 12.47
CA ASP A 199 1.07 8.00 13.70
C ASP A 199 0.80 6.49 13.57
N GLN A 200 0.15 6.05 12.48
CA GLN A 200 -0.32 4.67 12.34
C GLN A 200 -0.21 4.15 10.90
N LEU A 201 0.21 2.90 10.75
CA LEU A 201 0.11 2.09 9.53
C LEU A 201 -0.95 1.01 9.74
N VAL A 202 -1.84 0.84 8.77
CA VAL A 202 -2.75 -0.30 8.67
C VAL A 202 -2.46 -1.03 7.36
N ALA A 203 -2.21 -2.34 7.43
CA ALA A 203 -2.03 -3.19 6.26
C ALA A 203 -3.03 -4.34 6.32
N LEU A 204 -3.97 -4.39 5.37
CA LEU A 204 -5.08 -5.33 5.33
C LEU A 204 -4.88 -6.36 4.21
N CYS A 205 -5.07 -7.64 4.55
CA CYS A 205 -5.27 -8.74 3.62
C CYS A 205 -6.77 -9.09 3.59
N ALA A 206 -7.44 -8.85 2.47
CA ALA A 206 -8.89 -8.98 2.32
C ALA A 206 -9.27 -9.29 0.86
N ALA A 207 -9.12 -10.54 0.44
CA ALA A 207 -9.47 -11.02 -0.89
C ALA A 207 -10.82 -11.76 -0.90
N GLY A 208 -11.76 -11.30 -1.73
CA GLY A 208 -13.03 -12.00 -1.96
C GLY A 208 -12.92 -13.25 -2.84
N ARG A 209 -11.87 -13.34 -3.66
CA ARG A 209 -11.49 -14.56 -4.40
C ARG A 209 -10.14 -15.04 -3.89
N GLU A 210 -10.09 -16.26 -3.36
CA GLU A 210 -8.82 -16.87 -2.95
C GLU A 210 -7.99 -17.29 -4.17
N LYS A 211 -8.63 -17.87 -5.19
CA LYS A 211 -7.94 -18.30 -6.42
C LYS A 211 -7.62 -17.10 -7.33
N THR A 212 -6.37 -17.00 -7.77
CA THR A 212 -5.95 -16.04 -8.81
C THR A 212 -6.75 -16.25 -10.09
N SER A 213 -7.18 -15.16 -10.72
CA SER A 213 -7.95 -15.22 -11.98
C SER A 213 -7.07 -15.74 -13.12
N PRO A 214 -7.60 -16.54 -14.07
CA PRO A 214 -6.85 -17.08 -15.21
C PRO A 214 -6.04 -16.03 -15.95
N ARG A 215 -6.65 -14.86 -16.20
CA ARG A 215 -6.00 -13.72 -16.83
C ARG A 215 -4.69 -13.26 -16.17
N ILE A 216 -4.60 -13.29 -14.85
CA ILE A 216 -3.37 -12.88 -14.14
C ILE A 216 -2.29 -13.95 -14.30
N VAL A 217 -2.69 -15.23 -14.35
CA VAL A 217 -1.78 -16.35 -14.64
C VAL A 217 -1.25 -16.21 -16.07
N GLU A 218 -2.12 -15.95 -17.04
CA GLU A 218 -1.75 -15.70 -18.45
C GLU A 218 -0.72 -14.57 -18.58
N ILE A 219 -0.94 -13.43 -17.92
CA ILE A 219 0.03 -12.32 -17.89
C ILE A 219 1.37 -12.78 -17.32
N TYR A 220 1.37 -13.59 -16.26
CA TYR A 220 2.61 -14.10 -15.67
C TYR A 220 3.32 -15.14 -16.56
N ASP A 221 2.55 -15.95 -17.28
CA ASP A 221 3.05 -16.96 -18.23
C ASP A 221 3.77 -16.33 -19.42
N GLU A 222 3.36 -15.14 -19.88
CA GLU A 222 4.07 -14.38 -20.91
C GLU A 222 5.54 -14.08 -20.52
N TYR A 223 5.85 -14.08 -19.21
CA TYR A 223 7.19 -13.89 -18.67
C TYR A 223 7.81 -15.20 -18.15
N GLY A 224 7.20 -16.36 -18.43
CA GLY A 224 7.64 -17.66 -17.93
C GLY A 224 7.52 -17.82 -16.41
N LYS A 225 6.59 -17.07 -15.78
CA LYS A 225 6.46 -16.97 -14.32
C LYS A 225 5.06 -17.37 -13.81
N GLY A 226 4.25 -18.11 -14.57
CA GLY A 226 2.87 -18.50 -14.21
C GLY A 226 2.68 -18.99 -12.79
N GLU A 227 3.59 -19.87 -12.32
CA GLU A 227 3.54 -20.40 -10.95
C GLU A 227 3.59 -19.30 -9.87
N LYS A 228 4.30 -18.20 -10.13
CA LYS A 228 4.38 -17.03 -9.22
C LYS A 228 3.09 -16.21 -9.18
N ALA A 229 2.09 -16.52 -10.00
CA ALA A 229 0.77 -15.91 -9.93
C ALA A 229 -0.15 -16.60 -8.90
N HIS A 230 0.19 -17.79 -8.39
CA HIS A 230 -0.71 -18.51 -7.49
C HIS A 230 -0.82 -17.87 -6.10
N ASP A 231 0.25 -17.26 -5.61
CA ASP A 231 0.25 -16.58 -4.31
C ASP A 231 -0.01 -15.07 -4.43
N TYR A 232 -0.54 -14.61 -5.57
CA TYR A 232 -0.63 -13.21 -5.95
C TYR A 232 -1.31 -12.27 -4.94
N ARG A 233 -2.29 -12.78 -4.20
CA ARG A 233 -3.03 -12.02 -3.16
C ARG A 233 -2.48 -12.23 -1.76
N VAL A 234 -1.45 -13.07 -1.60
CA VAL A 234 -0.84 -13.35 -0.31
C VAL A 234 -0.05 -12.12 0.12
N MET A 235 -0.31 -11.70 1.36
CA MET A 235 0.50 -10.73 2.07
C MET A 235 1.25 -11.45 3.20
N ARG A 236 2.51 -11.08 3.37
CA ARG A 236 3.35 -11.55 4.46
C ARG A 236 3.87 -10.36 5.24
N TYR A 237 4.23 -10.60 6.49
CA TYR A 237 4.85 -9.61 7.36
C TYR A 237 5.98 -10.22 8.16
N ARG A 238 6.95 -9.41 8.54
CA ARG A 238 7.98 -9.77 9.53
C ARG A 238 8.33 -8.59 10.41
N ASP A 239 8.93 -8.88 11.54
CA ASP A 239 9.47 -7.86 12.43
C ASP A 239 10.61 -7.10 11.70
N VAL A 240 10.64 -5.78 11.89
CA VAL A 240 11.81 -4.96 11.59
C VAL A 240 12.69 -4.99 12.84
N GLN A 241 13.98 -5.21 12.64
CA GLN A 241 14.94 -5.24 13.74
C GLN A 241 15.70 -3.91 13.77
N ASP A 242 15.99 -3.39 14.96
CA ASP A 242 16.98 -2.32 15.12
C ASP A 242 18.41 -2.86 14.98
N ARG A 243 19.40 -1.97 15.16
CA ARG A 243 20.83 -2.30 15.06
C ARG A 243 21.29 -3.35 16.08
N ASP A 244 20.55 -3.51 17.18
CA ASP A 244 20.84 -4.47 18.25
C ASP A 244 20.02 -5.76 18.10
N GLY A 245 19.29 -5.92 16.97
CA GLY A 245 18.48 -7.10 16.67
C GLY A 245 17.12 -7.13 17.39
N LYS A 246 16.73 -6.05 18.09
CA LYS A 246 15.46 -6.00 18.80
C LYS A 246 14.31 -5.61 17.86
N PRO A 247 13.11 -6.20 17.99
CA PRO A 247 11.94 -5.77 17.25
C PRO A 247 11.68 -4.26 17.44
N SER A 248 11.68 -3.54 16.33
CA SER A 248 11.57 -2.08 16.25
C SER A 248 10.52 -1.63 15.24
N GLY A 249 9.67 -2.54 14.79
CA GLY A 249 8.63 -2.25 13.81
C GLY A 249 8.15 -3.47 13.06
N VAL A 250 7.45 -3.23 11.96
CA VAL A 250 6.93 -4.27 11.07
C VAL A 250 7.06 -3.83 9.62
N VAL A 251 7.41 -4.79 8.76
CA VAL A 251 7.31 -4.67 7.30
C VAL A 251 6.26 -5.66 6.81
N VAL A 252 5.38 -5.21 5.93
CA VAL A 252 4.33 -5.99 5.31
C VAL A 252 4.48 -5.87 3.81
N ALA A 253 4.46 -6.98 3.08
CA ALA A 253 4.59 -6.97 1.63
C ALA A 253 3.72 -8.03 0.96
N SER A 254 3.25 -7.72 -0.23
CA SER A 254 2.67 -8.69 -1.16
C SER A 254 3.74 -9.70 -1.57
N SER A 255 3.30 -10.88 -2.03
CA SER A 255 4.21 -11.88 -2.59
C SER A 255 4.96 -11.42 -3.85
N GLY A 256 5.88 -12.27 -4.32
CA GLY A 256 6.55 -12.13 -5.62
C GLY A 256 8.08 -12.26 -5.54
N PHE A 257 8.65 -12.02 -4.36
CA PHE A 257 10.07 -12.15 -4.03
C PHE A 257 10.26 -13.15 -2.88
N GLU A 258 11.52 -13.47 -2.53
CA GLU A 258 11.84 -14.40 -1.44
C GLU A 258 11.35 -13.85 -0.09
N GLN A 259 10.53 -14.62 0.61
CA GLN A 259 9.91 -14.28 1.90
C GLN A 259 9.86 -15.51 2.80
N ASN A 260 11.02 -16.09 3.12
CA ASN A 260 11.09 -17.38 3.81
C ASN A 260 10.71 -17.26 5.30
N GLU A 261 10.10 -18.32 5.84
CA GLU A 261 9.78 -18.39 7.27
C GLU A 261 11.04 -18.34 8.16
N SER A 262 12.18 -18.86 7.67
CA SER A 262 13.48 -18.78 8.35
C SER A 262 13.93 -17.34 8.60
N ASP A 263 13.48 -16.41 7.76
CA ASP A 263 13.81 -14.97 7.84
C ASP A 263 12.74 -14.21 8.64
N GLY A 264 11.85 -14.94 9.32
CA GLY A 264 10.81 -14.39 10.20
C GLY A 264 9.51 -13.99 9.50
N TRP A 265 9.36 -14.25 8.20
CA TRP A 265 8.12 -13.96 7.48
C TRP A 265 6.96 -14.84 7.93
N LYS A 266 5.82 -14.21 8.15
CA LYS A 266 4.54 -14.83 8.54
C LYS A 266 3.47 -14.43 7.54
N VAL A 267 2.56 -15.35 7.24
CA VAL A 267 1.40 -15.05 6.38
C VAL A 267 0.37 -14.21 7.16
N LEU A 268 -0.04 -13.08 6.59
CA LEU A 268 -1.22 -12.34 7.05
C LEU A 268 -2.46 -12.98 6.43
N LYS A 269 -3.30 -13.62 7.25
CA LYS A 269 -4.43 -14.41 6.74
C LYS A 269 -5.49 -13.48 6.12
N ASN A 270 -6.34 -14.07 5.29
CA ASN A 270 -7.47 -13.35 4.74
C ASN A 270 -8.35 -12.78 5.86
N ASP A 271 -8.89 -11.59 5.65
CA ASP A 271 -9.68 -10.82 6.62
C ASP A 271 -8.91 -10.42 7.90
N GLN A 272 -7.58 -10.35 7.82
CA GLN A 272 -6.73 -9.82 8.88
C GLN A 272 -6.00 -8.56 8.45
N MET A 273 -5.78 -7.66 9.41
CA MET A 273 -4.93 -6.50 9.27
C MET A 273 -3.85 -6.44 10.34
N ILE A 274 -2.71 -5.88 9.95
CA ILE A 274 -1.70 -5.35 10.87
C ILE A 274 -2.10 -3.92 11.20
N VAL A 275 -2.11 -3.59 12.49
CA VAL A 275 -2.26 -2.22 12.99
C VAL A 275 -0.97 -1.88 13.75
N ALA A 276 -0.18 -0.96 13.21
CA ALA A 276 1.15 -0.63 13.70
C ALA A 276 1.28 0.86 14.00
N SER A 277 1.94 1.20 15.10
CA SER A 277 2.36 2.56 15.39
C SER A 277 3.67 2.85 14.66
N ASN A 278 3.71 3.88 13.81
CA ASN A 278 4.95 4.36 13.18
C ASN A 278 5.69 5.39 14.08
N ARG A 279 5.37 5.39 15.38
CA ARG A 279 6.02 6.16 16.44
C ARG A 279 6.71 5.25 17.45
N THR A 280 6.07 4.15 17.83
CA THR A 280 6.58 3.21 18.85
C THR A 280 7.06 1.89 18.25
N GLY A 281 6.65 1.56 17.01
CA GLY A 281 6.99 0.30 16.33
C GLY A 281 6.16 -0.89 16.82
N GLU A 282 5.31 -0.68 17.84
CA GLU A 282 4.38 -1.69 18.34
C GLU A 282 3.31 -1.97 17.28
N TYR A 283 2.99 -3.24 17.10
CA TYR A 283 1.91 -3.66 16.21
C TYR A 283 1.16 -4.86 16.76
N HIS A 284 -0.05 -5.05 16.27
CA HIS A 284 -0.83 -6.26 16.51
C HIS A 284 -1.57 -6.69 15.25
N VAL A 285 -1.98 -7.95 15.20
CA VAL A 285 -2.85 -8.50 14.17
C VAL A 285 -4.27 -8.53 14.70
N ARG A 286 -5.25 -8.04 13.93
CA ARG A 286 -6.68 -8.21 14.22
C ARG A 286 -7.47 -8.59 12.98
N SER A 287 -8.68 -9.10 13.16
CA SER A 287 -9.61 -9.40 12.06
C SER A 287 -10.60 -8.26 11.82
N ILE A 288 -11.17 -8.20 10.62
CA ILE A 288 -12.24 -7.26 10.21
C ILE A 288 -13.64 -7.86 10.22
#